data_AF-A0A258QTR9-F1
#
_entry.id   AF-A0A258QTR9-F1
#
_cell.length_a   1.000
_cell.length_b   1.000
_cell.length_c   1.000
_cell.angle_alpha   90.00
_cell.angle_beta   90.00
_cell.angle_gamma   90.00
#
_symmetry.space_group_name_H-M   'P 1'
#
loop_
_entity.id
_entity.type
_entity.pdbx_description
1 polymer ?
#
loop_
_entity_poly.entity_id
_entity_poly.type
_entity_poly.pdbx_seq_one_letter_code
_entity_poly.pdbx_strand_id
1 'polypeptide(L)'
;MPSPGIDWRTKGVKVIPGDNLDPNTAQTPGMNRATAINRARAGAEKLWAGTVHIHPDAKTGAHHHGDLESVIFVVKGKARMRWGDHLEFTAEAGPGDFIYVPPYVPHQ
;
A
#
# COMPACT_ATOMS: atom_id res chain seq x y z
N MET A 1 15.18 33.14 20.77
CA MET A 1 16.09 32.32 19.95
C MET A 1 15.32 31.85 18.74
N PRO A 2 15.73 32.16 17.50
CA PRO A 2 15.09 31.57 16.32
C PRO A 2 15.28 30.05 16.38
N SER A 3 14.22 29.29 16.08
CA SER A 3 14.30 27.83 15.99
C SER A 3 15.37 27.46 14.96
N PRO A 4 16.29 26.53 15.25
CA PRO A 4 17.25 26.09 14.25
C PRO A 4 16.47 25.62 13.02
N GLY A 5 16.72 26.26 11.87
CA GLY A 5 16.04 25.94 10.62
C GLY A 5 16.19 24.46 10.29
N ILE A 6 15.16 23.86 9.70
CA ILE A 6 15.20 22.47 9.25
C ILE A 6 16.32 22.34 8.20
N ASP A 7 17.24 21.40 8.41
CA ASP A 7 18.22 21.03 7.39
C ASP A 7 17.53 20.24 6.27
N TRP A 8 17.08 20.95 5.25
CA TRP A 8 16.41 20.36 4.09
C TRP A 8 17.29 19.42 3.29
N ARG A 9 18.63 19.50 3.39
CA ARG A 9 19.53 18.58 2.69
C ARG A 9 19.39 17.15 3.18
N THR A 10 19.21 16.95 4.48
CA THR A 10 19.17 15.62 5.11
C THR A 10 17.78 15.23 5.63
N LYS A 11 16.90 16.21 5.89
CA LYS A 11 15.54 16.01 6.42
C LYS A 11 14.42 16.38 5.45
N GLY A 12 14.77 16.73 4.20
CA GLY A 12 13.82 17.02 3.14
C GLY A 12 13.36 15.78 2.39
N VAL A 13 13.62 15.76 1.08
CA VAL A 13 13.14 14.70 0.18
C VAL A 13 13.98 13.44 0.29
N LYS A 14 13.31 12.28 0.30
CA LYS A 14 13.95 10.97 0.15
C LYS A 14 13.47 10.31 -1.12
N VAL A 15 14.42 9.86 -1.94
CA VAL A 15 14.15 9.06 -3.14
C VAL A 15 14.60 7.64 -2.84
N ILE A 16 13.67 6.68 -2.96
CA ILE A 16 13.97 5.25 -2.83
C ILE A 16 13.80 4.63 -4.22
N PRO A 17 14.88 4.11 -4.83
CA PRO A 17 14.80 3.44 -6.12
C PRO A 17 13.82 2.26 -6.11
N GLY A 18 13.10 2.05 -7.21
CA GLY A 18 12.07 1.01 -7.32
C GLY A 18 12.62 -0.43 -7.28
N ASP A 19 13.92 -0.60 -7.44
CA ASP A 19 14.66 -1.86 -7.29
C ASP A 19 15.28 -2.04 -5.90
N ASN A 20 15.18 -1.03 -5.02
CA ASN A 20 15.63 -1.07 -3.64
C ASN A 20 14.44 -1.15 -2.68
N LEU A 21 13.60 -2.17 -2.84
CA LEU A 21 12.43 -2.40 -1.98
C LEU A 21 12.75 -3.38 -0.85
N ASP A 22 12.07 -3.21 0.28
CA ASP A 22 12.24 -4.07 1.46
C ASP A 22 11.15 -5.16 1.44
N PRO A 23 11.50 -6.43 1.17
CA PRO A 23 10.54 -7.52 1.10
C PRO A 23 10.10 -8.02 2.49
N ASN A 24 10.71 -7.52 3.58
CA ASN A 24 10.42 -7.95 4.94
C ASN A 24 9.09 -7.36 5.46
N THR A 25 8.00 -7.85 4.89
CA THR A 25 6.64 -7.49 5.26
C THR A 25 5.83 -8.74 5.57
N ALA A 26 4.69 -8.59 6.25
CA ALA A 26 3.76 -9.69 6.43
C ALA A 26 3.20 -10.14 5.06
N GLN A 27 3.59 -11.34 4.64
CA GLN A 27 3.18 -11.91 3.37
C GLN A 27 1.96 -12.81 3.55
N THR A 28 0.99 -12.67 2.65
CA THR A 28 -0.02 -13.72 2.42
C THR A 28 0.54 -14.64 1.34
N PRO A 29 0.38 -15.98 1.42
CA PRO A 29 0.80 -16.87 0.34
C PRO A 29 0.26 -16.40 -1.02
N GLY A 30 1.16 -16.22 -2.00
CA GLY A 30 0.80 -15.70 -3.33
C GLY A 30 0.63 -14.19 -3.41
N MET A 31 0.89 -13.42 -2.34
CA MET A 31 0.94 -11.95 -2.38
C MET A 31 2.29 -11.47 -1.86
N ASN A 32 3.16 -11.09 -2.78
CA ASN A 32 4.49 -10.59 -2.48
C ASN A 32 4.46 -9.07 -2.35
N ARG A 33 4.53 -8.57 -1.11
CA ARG A 33 4.59 -7.15 -0.78
C ARG A 33 6.03 -6.72 -0.53
N ALA A 34 6.41 -5.56 -1.04
CA ALA A 34 7.71 -4.96 -0.79
C ALA A 34 7.56 -3.46 -0.52
N THR A 35 8.16 -2.99 0.57
CA THR A 35 7.98 -1.62 1.07
C THR A 35 9.00 -0.68 0.44
N ALA A 36 8.55 0.48 -0.05
CA ALA A 36 9.41 1.61 -0.37
C ALA A 36 9.41 2.61 0.80
N ILE A 37 8.25 3.15 1.14
CA ILE A 37 8.07 4.22 2.13
C ILE A 37 7.37 3.67 3.36
N ASN A 38 8.01 3.77 4.51
CA ASN A 38 7.42 3.56 5.84
C ASN A 38 8.23 4.36 6.88
N ARG A 39 7.90 4.19 8.17
CA ARG A 39 8.65 4.84 9.26
C ARG A 39 10.13 4.47 9.26
N ALA A 40 10.47 3.20 9.13
CA ALA A 40 11.85 2.73 9.21
C ALA A 40 12.73 3.22 8.05
N ARG A 41 12.19 3.31 6.85
CA ARG A 41 12.92 3.66 5.63
C ARG A 41 12.92 5.16 5.37
N ALA A 42 11.76 5.79 5.47
CA ALA A 42 11.57 7.18 5.10
C ALA A 42 11.38 8.11 6.31
N GLY A 43 11.06 7.58 7.49
CA GLY A 43 10.57 8.40 8.61
C GLY A 43 9.10 8.79 8.46
N ALA A 44 8.34 8.08 7.60
CA ALA A 44 6.94 8.37 7.39
C ALA A 44 6.09 8.00 8.62
N GLU A 45 5.21 8.91 9.03
CA GLU A 45 4.32 8.70 10.18
C GLU A 45 2.88 8.38 9.78
N LYS A 46 2.45 8.86 8.61
CA LYS A 46 1.04 8.81 8.18
C LYS A 46 0.80 7.94 6.95
N LEU A 47 1.87 7.54 6.26
CA LEU A 47 1.77 6.87 4.97
C LEU A 47 2.68 5.65 4.93
N TRP A 48 2.19 4.62 4.25
CA TRP A 48 2.98 3.50 3.75
C TRP A 48 2.84 3.47 2.22
N ALA A 49 3.93 3.17 1.52
CA ALA A 49 3.89 2.92 0.09
C ALA A 49 4.84 1.78 -0.28
N GLY A 50 4.41 0.95 -1.22
CA GLY A 50 5.16 -0.20 -1.68
C GLY A 50 4.52 -0.84 -2.90
N THR A 51 5.12 -1.93 -3.35
CA THR A 51 4.58 -2.73 -4.45
C THR A 51 3.94 -3.99 -3.91
N VAL A 52 2.92 -4.48 -4.60
CA VAL A 52 2.33 -5.79 -4.35
C VAL A 52 2.31 -6.57 -5.67
N HIS A 53 2.88 -7.76 -5.67
CA HIS A 53 2.76 -8.71 -6.77
C HIS A 53 1.86 -9.86 -6.32
N ILE A 54 0.68 -9.94 -6.92
CA ILE A 54 -0.36 -10.92 -6.60
C ILE A 54 -0.30 -12.02 -7.67
N HIS A 55 -0.02 -13.24 -7.25
CA HIS A 55 -0.05 -14.41 -8.12
C HIS A 55 -1.49 -14.73 -8.54
N PRO A 56 -1.71 -15.37 -9.70
CA PRO A 56 -3.04 -15.82 -10.10
C PRO A 56 -3.73 -16.61 -8.99
N ASP A 57 -5.02 -16.32 -8.78
CA ASP A 57 -5.90 -16.95 -7.78
C ASP A 57 -5.52 -16.75 -6.30
N ALA A 58 -4.46 -15.99 -6.01
CA ALA A 58 -4.13 -15.59 -4.65
C ALA A 58 -5.19 -14.63 -4.08
N LYS A 59 -5.51 -14.81 -2.79
CA LYS A 59 -6.51 -14.03 -2.07
C LYS A 59 -6.09 -13.81 -0.62
N THR A 60 -6.38 -12.64 -0.07
CA THR A 60 -6.28 -12.41 1.38
C THR A 60 -7.46 -13.03 2.13
N GLY A 61 -7.41 -13.01 3.46
CA GLY A 61 -8.64 -13.01 4.26
C GLY A 61 -9.38 -11.67 4.12
N ALA A 62 -10.64 -11.62 4.57
CA ALA A 62 -11.34 -10.35 4.74
C ALA A 62 -10.61 -9.52 5.82
N HIS A 63 -10.38 -8.24 5.56
CA HIS A 63 -9.63 -7.35 6.46
C HIS A 63 -10.00 -5.88 6.24
N HIS A 64 -9.54 -5.01 7.14
CA HIS A 64 -9.56 -3.56 6.99
C HIS A 64 -8.25 -2.97 7.52
N HIS A 65 -7.96 -1.71 7.18
CA HIS A 65 -6.70 -1.05 7.57
C HIS A 65 -6.87 -0.05 8.73
N GLY A 66 -7.89 -0.27 9.58
CA GLY A 66 -8.26 0.66 10.64
C GLY A 66 -8.61 2.04 10.08
N ASP A 67 -8.01 3.09 10.65
CA ASP A 67 -8.18 4.49 10.25
C ASP A 67 -7.54 4.86 8.91
N LEU A 68 -6.75 3.95 8.30
CA LEU A 68 -5.99 4.27 7.10
C LEU A 68 -6.87 4.19 5.85
N GLU A 69 -6.85 5.27 5.06
CA GLU A 69 -7.23 5.23 3.65
C GLU A 69 -6.22 4.39 2.85
N SER A 70 -6.68 3.69 1.81
CA SER A 70 -5.79 2.96 0.90
C SER A 70 -6.07 3.32 -0.55
N VAL A 71 -4.99 3.49 -1.30
CA VAL A 71 -5.01 3.69 -2.74
C VAL A 71 -4.15 2.62 -3.39
N ILE A 72 -4.71 1.91 -4.37
CA ILE A 72 -4.01 0.91 -5.17
C ILE A 72 -4.05 1.36 -6.62
N PHE A 73 -2.89 1.44 -7.25
CA PHE A 73 -2.78 1.68 -8.69
C PHE A 73 -2.37 0.38 -9.38
N VAL A 74 -3.15 -0.05 -10.37
CA VAL A 74 -2.90 -1.31 -11.07
C VAL A 74 -1.91 -1.05 -12.21
N VAL A 75 -0.69 -1.58 -12.07
CA VAL A 75 0.36 -1.45 -13.09
C VAL A 75 0.18 -2.45 -14.23
N LYS A 76 -0.20 -3.70 -13.90
CA LYS A 76 -0.37 -4.79 -14.87
C LYS A 76 -1.32 -5.84 -14.30
N GLY A 77 -2.04 -6.54 -15.19
CA GLY A 77 -2.92 -7.65 -14.84
C GLY A 77 -4.35 -7.19 -14.56
N LYS A 78 -5.12 -8.02 -13.85
CA LYS A 78 -6.49 -7.71 -13.43
C LYS A 78 -6.64 -8.04 -11.94
N ALA A 79 -7.07 -7.06 -11.16
CA ALA A 79 -7.44 -7.24 -9.76
C ALA A 79 -8.95 -7.37 -9.65
N ARG A 80 -9.42 -8.19 -8.71
CA ARG A 80 -10.82 -8.22 -8.28
C ARG A 80 -10.85 -7.84 -6.81
N MET A 81 -11.61 -6.81 -6.49
CA MET A 81 -11.90 -6.40 -5.13
C MET A 81 -13.26 -6.94 -4.72
N ARG A 82 -13.37 -7.39 -3.47
CA ARG A 82 -14.65 -7.66 -2.82
C ARG A 82 -14.75 -6.87 -1.52
N TRP A 83 -15.94 -6.38 -1.18
CA TRP A 83 -16.16 -5.61 0.04
C TRP A 83 -17.57 -5.75 0.58
N GLY A 84 -17.79 -5.23 1.79
CA GLY A 84 -19.02 -5.37 2.55
C GLY A 84 -18.84 -6.35 3.71
N ASP A 85 -19.77 -6.34 4.67
CA ASP A 85 -19.70 -7.14 5.90
C ASP A 85 -19.63 -8.65 5.59
N HIS A 86 -20.09 -9.05 4.41
CA HIS A 86 -20.09 -10.43 3.91
C HIS A 86 -19.36 -10.59 2.56
N LEU A 87 -18.56 -9.60 2.14
CA LEU A 87 -17.90 -9.55 0.82
C LEU A 87 -18.89 -9.72 -0.35
N GLU A 88 -20.07 -9.11 -0.21
CA GLU A 88 -21.22 -9.21 -1.12
C GLU A 88 -21.08 -8.33 -2.36
N PHE A 89 -20.25 -7.29 -2.32
CA PHE A 89 -19.99 -6.41 -3.45
C PHE A 89 -18.69 -6.78 -4.15
N THR A 90 -18.61 -6.54 -5.47
CA THR A 90 -17.39 -6.80 -6.24
C THR A 90 -17.20 -5.82 -7.39
N ALA A 91 -15.93 -5.55 -7.70
CA ALA A 91 -15.48 -4.79 -8.86
C ALA A 91 -14.15 -5.34 -9.36
N GLU A 92 -13.87 -5.13 -10.63
CA GLU A 92 -12.58 -5.46 -11.24
C GLU A 92 -11.85 -4.18 -11.66
N ALA A 93 -10.52 -4.19 -11.55
CA ALA A 93 -9.65 -3.09 -11.95
C ALA A 93 -8.52 -3.64 -12.84
N GLY A 94 -8.26 -2.94 -13.94
CA GLY A 94 -7.21 -3.26 -14.90
C GLY A 94 -6.08 -2.21 -14.92
N PRO A 95 -5.09 -2.35 -15.81
CA PRO A 95 -3.94 -1.44 -15.83
C PRO A 95 -4.35 0.02 -16.05
N GLY A 96 -3.86 0.91 -15.19
CA GLY A 96 -4.22 2.34 -15.21
C GLY A 96 -5.34 2.72 -14.27
N ASP A 97 -6.07 1.75 -13.71
CA ASP A 97 -7.15 2.02 -12.76
C ASP A 97 -6.61 2.26 -11.34
N PHE A 98 -7.33 3.11 -10.61
CA PHE A 98 -7.15 3.35 -9.18
C PHE A 98 -8.27 2.68 -8.40
N ILE A 99 -7.92 2.01 -7.31
CA ILE A 99 -8.85 1.53 -6.29
C ILE A 99 -8.65 2.38 -5.04
N TYR A 100 -9.74 2.97 -4.56
CA TYR A 100 -9.78 3.65 -3.26
C TYR A 100 -10.55 2.78 -2.26
N VAL A 101 -9.96 2.54 -1.09
CA VAL A 101 -10.62 1.84 0.02
C VAL A 101 -10.68 2.79 1.23
N PRO A 102 -11.90 3.19 1.66
CA PRO A 102 -12.08 4.03 2.84
C PRO A 102 -11.68 3.32 4.14
N PRO A 103 -11.44 4.07 5.23
CA PRO A 103 -11.21 3.51 6.55
C PRO A 103 -12.30 2.51 6.95
N TYR A 104 -11.90 1.48 7.69
CA TYR A 104 -12.76 0.43 8.26
C TYR A 104 -13.58 -0.43 7.29
N VAL A 105 -13.55 -0.20 5.97
CA VAL A 105 -14.29 -1.03 5.01
C VAL A 105 -13.68 -2.43 4.95
N PRO A 106 -14.44 -3.50 5.31
CA PRO A 106 -13.98 -4.87 5.14
C PRO A 106 -13.83 -5.17 3.64
N HIS A 107 -12.66 -5.69 3.25
CA HIS A 107 -12.36 -6.03 1.88
C HIS A 107 -11.42 -7.24 1.75
N GLN A 108 -11.36 -7.77 0.53
CA GLN A 108 -10.50 -8.88 0.09
C GLN A 108 -9.99 -8.62 -1.32
#